data_AF-A0A3C1LAX0-F1
#
_entry.id   AF-A0A3C1LAX0-F1
#
_cell.length_a   1.000
_cell.length_b   1.000
_cell.length_c   1.000
_cell.angle_alpha   90.00
_cell.angle_beta   90.00
_cell.angle_gamma   90.00
#
_symmetry.space_group_name_H-M   'P 1'
#
loop_
_entity.id
_entity.type
_entity.pdbx_description
1 polymer ?
#
loop_
_entity_poly.entity_id
_entity_poly.type
_entity_poly.pdbx_seq_one_letter_code
_entity_poly.pdbx_strand_id
1 'polypeptide(L)'
;VDVDGHRCVDLLGNYTAGLFGHQVPAVRDAIVAQLDRGWAIGATHALEIELAELVCGRFESVEQVRFTNSGTEANLMAIGTALHVTGRPTVLVFEEGYHGGVLSFAHGIGPLNVPHDFLIVPYNDVPAVEAAFAARGASIACVVVEPVQGSGGCIPAEP
;
A
#
# COMPACT_ATOMS: atom_id res chain seq x y z
N VAL A 1 23.22 -14.19 7.73
CA VAL A 1 23.83 -15.50 8.00
C VAL A 1 22.67 -16.44 8.22
N ASP A 2 22.60 -17.55 7.51
CA ASP A 2 21.55 -18.55 7.74
C ASP A 2 21.91 -19.46 8.92
N VAL A 3 21.05 -20.45 9.18
CA VAL A 3 21.21 -21.39 10.30
C VAL A 3 22.42 -22.33 10.14
N ASP A 4 22.97 -22.45 8.93
CA ASP A 4 24.13 -23.29 8.60
C ASP A 4 25.44 -22.48 8.54
N GLY A 5 25.37 -21.17 8.76
CA GLY A 5 26.53 -20.29 8.77
C GLY A 5 26.87 -19.67 7.40
N HIS A 6 26.07 -19.87 6.37
CA HIS A 6 26.31 -19.24 5.07
C HIS A 6 26.07 -17.73 5.15
N ARG A 7 26.95 -16.97 4.51
CA ARG A 7 26.88 -15.51 4.45
C ARG A 7 26.37 -15.09 3.09
N CYS A 8 25.18 -14.48 3.07
CA CYS A 8 24.56 -13.94 1.87
C CYS A 8 24.60 -12.41 1.89
N VAL A 9 24.72 -11.81 0.71
CA VAL A 9 24.38 -10.40 0.50
C VAL A 9 22.87 -10.35 0.28
N ASP A 10 22.15 -9.59 1.11
CA ASP A 10 20.71 -9.39 0.91
C ASP A 10 20.48 -8.39 -0.22
N LEU A 11 19.96 -8.90 -1.34
CA LEU A 11 19.52 -8.10 -2.49
C LEU A 11 17.99 -7.97 -2.57
N LEU A 12 17.26 -8.61 -1.65
CA LEU A 12 15.81 -8.54 -1.56
C LEU A 12 15.36 -7.35 -0.72
N GLY A 13 16.07 -7.07 0.39
CA GLY A 13 15.83 -5.89 1.22
C GLY A 13 14.40 -5.83 1.78
N ASN A 14 13.90 -6.96 2.29
CA ASN A 14 12.54 -7.10 2.82
C ASN A 14 11.45 -6.52 1.90
N TYR A 15 11.48 -6.91 0.62
CA TYR A 15 10.52 -6.45 -0.39
C TYR A 15 10.36 -4.92 -0.39
N THR A 16 11.48 -4.18 -0.43
CA THR A 16 11.65 -2.71 -0.35
C THR A 16 11.64 -2.08 1.05
N ALA A 17 10.97 -2.67 2.05
CA ALA A 17 10.87 -2.06 3.38
C ALA A 17 12.22 -2.01 4.12
N GLY A 18 13.15 -2.90 3.75
CA GLY A 18 14.51 -2.99 4.30
C GLY A 18 15.51 -2.05 3.63
N LEU A 19 15.06 -0.89 3.13
CA LEU A 19 15.86 0.06 2.34
C LEU A 19 17.22 0.41 3.00
N PHE A 20 17.25 0.52 4.32
CA PHE A 20 18.44 0.93 5.07
C PHE A 20 19.33 -0.26 5.50
N GLY A 21 18.95 -1.49 5.16
CA GLY A 21 19.64 -2.70 5.58
C GLY A 21 19.29 -3.14 7.01
N HIS A 22 20.14 -4.00 7.58
CA HIS A 22 19.80 -4.75 8.80
C HIS A 22 20.27 -4.12 10.12
N GLN A 23 21.20 -3.15 10.07
CA GLN A 23 21.80 -2.52 11.25
C GLN A 23 22.00 -1.04 11.00
N VAL A 24 20.96 -0.26 11.30
CA VAL A 24 20.94 1.19 11.09
C VAL A 24 21.05 1.88 12.44
N PRO A 25 22.23 2.41 12.83
CA PRO A 25 22.43 2.95 14.17
C PRO A 25 21.38 4.00 14.56
N ALA A 26 21.05 4.92 13.65
CA ALA A 26 20.04 5.95 13.89
C ALA A 26 18.64 5.37 14.21
N VAL A 27 18.22 4.31 13.51
CA VAL A 27 16.91 3.65 13.76
C VAL A 27 16.94 2.92 15.09
N ARG A 28 18.02 2.17 15.37
CA ARG A 28 18.20 1.46 16.64
C ARG A 28 18.15 2.44 17.82
N ASP A 29 18.90 3.52 17.73
CA ASP A 29 19.03 4.48 18.82
C ASP A 29 17.70 5.22 19.06
N ALA A 30 16.95 5.55 18.00
CA ALA A 30 15.60 6.10 18.11
C ALA A 30 14.61 5.13 18.80
N ILE A 31 14.66 3.83 18.46
CA ILE A 31 13.84 2.80 19.10
C ILE A 31 14.18 2.68 20.59
N VAL A 32 15.47 2.57 20.93
CA VAL A 32 15.93 2.44 22.33
C VAL A 32 15.50 3.66 23.14
N ALA A 33 15.72 4.87 22.62
CA ALA A 33 15.32 6.10 23.28
C ALA A 33 13.80 6.19 23.53
N GLN A 34 12.98 5.66 22.61
CA GLN A 34 11.53 5.61 22.82
C GLN A 34 11.15 4.56 23.86
N LEU A 35 11.79 3.39 23.88
CA LEU A 35 11.52 2.34 24.88
C LEU A 35 11.81 2.82 26.30
N ASP A 36 12.87 3.61 26.50
CA ASP A 36 13.20 4.23 27.79
C ASP A 36 12.15 5.25 28.27
N ARG A 37 11.35 5.79 27.35
CA ARG A 37 10.25 6.75 27.64
C ARG A 37 8.89 6.07 27.81
N GLY A 38 8.78 4.78 27.47
CA GLY A 38 7.54 4.03 27.41
C GLY A 38 6.87 4.05 26.03
N TRP A 39 6.04 3.04 25.74
CA TRP A 39 5.34 2.88 24.46
C TRP A 39 3.92 2.36 24.70
N ALA A 40 3.04 2.49 23.69
CA ALA A 40 1.63 2.06 23.74
C ALA A 40 0.80 2.67 24.89
N ILE A 41 0.99 3.97 25.16
CA ILE A 41 0.39 4.70 26.30
C ILE A 41 -1.10 5.08 26.12
N GLY A 42 -1.73 4.73 25.00
CA GLY A 42 -3.17 4.98 24.77
C GLY A 42 -3.55 6.46 24.58
N ALA A 43 -2.59 7.32 24.25
CA ALA A 43 -2.78 8.75 24.01
C ALA A 43 -2.01 9.20 22.75
N THR A 44 -2.33 10.40 22.26
CA THR A 44 -1.59 11.04 21.18
C THR A 44 -0.17 11.39 21.61
N HIS A 45 0.77 11.41 20.66
CA HIS A 45 2.17 11.66 20.95
C HIS A 45 2.80 12.60 19.92
N ALA A 46 3.68 13.51 20.34
CA ALA A 46 4.29 14.51 19.45
C ALA A 46 5.00 13.90 18.23
N LEU A 47 5.57 12.69 18.36
CA LEU A 47 6.23 11.99 17.25
C LEU A 47 5.27 11.61 16.11
N GLU A 48 3.98 11.42 16.38
CA GLU A 48 3.01 11.13 15.31
C GLU A 48 2.74 12.39 14.47
N ILE A 49 2.79 13.57 15.09
CA ILE A 49 2.66 14.86 14.41
C ILE A 49 3.89 15.11 13.55
N GLU A 50 5.09 14.95 14.12
CA GLU A 50 6.36 15.12 13.40
C GLU A 50 6.42 14.20 12.17
N LEU A 51 6.04 12.92 12.32
CA LEU A 51 5.97 12.00 11.18
C LEU A 51 4.93 12.43 10.14
N ALA A 52 3.75 12.90 10.57
CA ALA A 52 2.71 13.35 9.66
C ALA A 52 3.15 14.58 8.84
N GLU A 53 3.80 15.56 9.48
CA GLU A 53 4.35 16.74 8.83
C GLU A 53 5.44 16.37 7.81
N LEU A 54 6.32 15.43 8.15
CA LEU A 54 7.34 14.92 7.22
C LEU A 54 6.73 14.22 5.99
N VAL A 55 5.66 13.45 6.17
CA VAL A 55 4.97 12.78 5.07
C VAL A 55 4.28 13.81 4.16
N CYS A 56 3.46 14.69 4.73
CA CYS A 56 2.71 15.69 3.95
C CYS A 56 3.65 16.70 3.27
N GLY A 57 4.76 17.08 3.92
CA GLY A 57 5.78 17.96 3.33
C GLY A 57 6.60 17.32 2.21
N ARG A 58 6.60 15.98 2.09
CA ARG A 58 7.32 15.25 1.04
C ARG A 58 6.45 14.91 -0.16
N PHE A 59 5.15 14.67 0.04
CA PHE A 59 4.23 14.23 -1.02
C PHE A 59 3.16 15.29 -1.26
N GLU A 60 3.29 16.05 -2.35
CA GLU A 60 2.40 17.18 -2.68
C GLU A 60 0.91 16.79 -2.80
N SER A 61 0.62 15.55 -3.16
CA SER A 61 -0.75 15.03 -3.27
C SER A 61 -1.38 14.61 -1.93
N VAL A 62 -0.65 14.73 -0.82
CA VAL A 62 -1.09 14.29 0.52
C VAL A 62 -1.17 15.50 1.46
N GLU A 63 -2.36 16.09 1.57
CA GLU A 63 -2.62 17.23 2.47
C GLU A 63 -2.77 16.81 3.95
N GLN A 64 -3.30 15.61 4.19
CA GLN A 64 -3.49 15.02 5.52
C GLN A 64 -3.22 13.52 5.46
N VAL A 65 -2.75 12.95 6.57
CA VAL A 65 -2.45 11.51 6.67
C VAL A 65 -3.01 10.91 7.96
N ARG A 66 -3.38 9.63 7.89
CA ARG A 66 -3.65 8.77 9.04
C ARG A 66 -2.79 7.52 8.93
N PHE A 67 -2.13 7.13 10.02
CA PHE A 67 -1.28 5.95 10.04
C PHE A 67 -2.09 4.66 10.24
N THR A 68 -1.59 3.60 9.63
CA THR A 68 -2.06 2.22 9.80
C THR A 68 -0.88 1.33 10.17
N ASN A 69 -1.14 0.07 10.50
CA ASN A 69 -0.11 -0.89 10.89
C ASN A 69 0.46 -1.67 9.70
N SER A 70 -0.17 -1.56 8.53
CA SER A 70 0.26 -2.24 7.31
C SER A 70 -0.23 -1.54 6.05
N GLY A 71 0.41 -1.85 4.92
CA GLY A 71 -0.06 -1.44 3.59
C GLY A 71 -1.44 -2.03 3.24
N THR A 72 -1.75 -3.24 3.72
CA THR A 72 -3.10 -3.84 3.57
C THR A 72 -4.16 -2.97 4.23
N GLU A 73 -3.93 -2.54 5.48
CA GLU A 73 -4.85 -1.64 6.18
C GLU A 73 -4.97 -0.28 5.49
N ALA A 74 -3.85 0.27 4.99
CA ALA A 74 -3.86 1.55 4.27
C ALA A 74 -4.78 1.49 3.04
N ASN A 75 -4.66 0.44 2.22
CA ASN A 75 -5.50 0.26 1.04
C ASN A 75 -6.97 -0.02 1.39
N LEU A 76 -7.25 -0.81 2.45
CA LEU A 76 -8.62 -1.00 2.93
C LEU A 76 -9.26 0.32 3.37
N MET A 77 -8.52 1.17 4.08
CA MET A 77 -9.02 2.49 4.52
C MET A 77 -9.22 3.44 3.34
N ALA A 78 -8.33 3.43 2.35
CA ALA A 78 -8.46 4.25 1.15
C ALA A 78 -9.68 3.84 0.31
N ILE A 79 -9.87 2.54 0.06
CA ILE A 79 -11.04 2.00 -0.65
C ILE A 79 -12.32 2.32 0.12
N GLY A 80 -12.35 2.03 1.42
CA GLY A 80 -13.52 2.34 2.27
C GLY A 80 -13.88 3.82 2.25
N THR A 81 -12.88 4.70 2.27
CA THR A 81 -13.09 6.15 2.15
C THR A 81 -13.71 6.52 0.81
N ALA A 82 -13.17 6.01 -0.31
CA ALA A 82 -13.70 6.31 -1.64
C ALA A 82 -15.14 5.79 -1.83
N LEU A 83 -15.42 4.55 -1.40
CA LEU A 83 -16.76 3.97 -1.44
C LEU A 83 -17.76 4.83 -0.64
N HIS A 84 -17.38 5.24 0.58
CA HIS A 84 -18.24 6.05 1.44
C HIS A 84 -18.50 7.45 0.87
N VAL A 85 -17.44 8.15 0.46
CA VAL A 85 -17.53 9.54 -0.01
C VAL A 85 -18.30 9.64 -1.33
N THR A 86 -18.09 8.70 -2.25
CA THR A 86 -18.75 8.72 -3.55
C THR A 86 -20.15 8.12 -3.54
N GLY A 87 -20.46 7.24 -2.58
CA GLY A 87 -21.69 6.45 -2.55
C GLY A 87 -21.78 5.40 -3.66
N ARG A 88 -20.67 5.14 -4.36
CA ARG A 88 -20.60 4.22 -5.50
C ARG A 88 -20.03 2.87 -5.06
N PRO A 89 -20.48 1.73 -5.64
CA PRO A 89 -20.11 0.41 -5.11
C PRO A 89 -18.83 -0.19 -5.71
N THR A 90 -18.44 0.22 -6.92
CA THR A 90 -17.46 -0.51 -7.73
C THR A 90 -16.03 0.01 -7.50
N VAL A 91 -15.08 -0.90 -7.33
CA VAL A 91 -13.64 -0.60 -7.24
C VAL A 91 -12.96 -1.18 -8.47
N LEU A 92 -12.38 -0.32 -9.31
CA LEU A 92 -11.60 -0.77 -10.46
C LEU A 92 -10.17 -1.08 -10.01
N VAL A 93 -9.68 -2.26 -10.38
CA VAL A 93 -8.32 -2.75 -10.08
C VAL A 93 -7.74 -3.41 -11.33
N PHE A 94 -6.46 -3.79 -11.28
CA PHE A 94 -5.76 -4.36 -12.43
C PHE A 94 -5.36 -5.81 -12.20
N GLU A 95 -5.32 -6.60 -13.28
CA GLU A 95 -4.73 -7.94 -13.30
C GLU A 95 -3.30 -7.89 -12.71
N GLU A 96 -2.91 -8.90 -11.93
CA GLU A 96 -1.60 -8.96 -11.24
C GLU A 96 -1.35 -7.90 -10.15
N GLY A 97 -2.32 -7.02 -9.89
CA GLY A 97 -2.23 -6.02 -8.83
C GLY A 97 -2.14 -6.63 -7.42
N TYR A 98 -1.29 -6.05 -6.57
CA TYR A 98 -1.14 -6.43 -5.17
C TYR A 98 -1.30 -5.21 -4.25
N HIS A 99 -2.38 -5.20 -3.48
CA HIS A 99 -2.70 -4.11 -2.54
C HIS A 99 -2.83 -4.59 -1.10
N GLY A 100 -2.41 -5.83 -0.82
CA GLY A 100 -2.37 -6.43 0.51
C GLY A 100 -2.94 -7.84 0.57
N GLY A 101 -2.89 -8.45 1.75
CA GLY A 101 -3.23 -9.86 1.93
C GLY A 101 -4.68 -10.22 1.57
N VAL A 102 -5.61 -9.28 1.68
CA VAL A 102 -7.04 -9.42 1.33
C VAL A 102 -7.44 -8.57 0.12
N LEU A 103 -6.45 -8.11 -0.65
CA LEU A 103 -6.59 -7.26 -1.83
C LEU A 103 -5.53 -7.66 -2.87
N SER A 104 -5.49 -8.94 -3.24
CA SER A 104 -4.56 -9.48 -4.24
C SER A 104 -5.32 -9.94 -5.48
N PHE A 105 -4.78 -9.67 -6.67
CA PHE A 105 -5.42 -9.91 -7.96
C PHE A 105 -4.56 -10.71 -8.94
N ALA A 106 -3.47 -11.33 -8.46
CA ALA A 106 -2.59 -12.19 -9.27
C ALA A 106 -3.30 -13.34 -10.00
N HIS A 107 -4.43 -13.80 -9.45
CA HIS A 107 -5.22 -14.88 -10.05
C HIS A 107 -6.72 -14.50 -10.11
N GLY A 108 -7.00 -13.22 -10.35
CA GLY A 108 -8.36 -12.67 -10.26
C GLY A 108 -8.81 -12.45 -8.81
N ILE A 109 -10.13 -12.47 -8.57
CA ILE A 109 -10.70 -12.28 -7.23
C ILE A 109 -10.58 -13.59 -6.44
N GLY A 110 -9.64 -13.63 -5.49
CA GLY A 110 -9.46 -14.78 -4.60
C GLY A 110 -10.52 -14.87 -3.50
N PRO A 111 -10.72 -16.06 -2.89
CA PRO A 111 -11.69 -16.27 -1.82
C PRO A 111 -11.35 -15.52 -0.52
N LEU A 112 -10.12 -15.03 -0.37
CA LEU A 112 -9.67 -14.22 0.77
C LEU A 112 -9.79 -12.72 0.52
N ASN A 113 -10.13 -12.29 -0.71
CA ASN A 113 -10.36 -10.89 -0.98
C ASN A 113 -11.56 -10.40 -0.18
N VAL A 114 -11.49 -9.18 0.35
CA VAL A 114 -12.67 -8.54 0.94
C VAL A 114 -13.80 -8.47 -0.09
N PRO A 115 -15.08 -8.64 0.30
CA PRO A 115 -16.17 -8.83 -0.65
C PRO A 115 -16.69 -7.50 -1.23
N HIS A 116 -15.80 -6.70 -1.82
CA HIS A 116 -16.18 -5.53 -2.61
C HIS A 116 -16.54 -5.92 -4.05
N ASP A 117 -17.27 -5.05 -4.73
CA ASP A 117 -17.57 -5.17 -6.16
C ASP A 117 -16.35 -4.74 -6.97
N PHE A 118 -15.43 -5.67 -7.21
CA PHE A 118 -14.23 -5.42 -8.00
C PHE A 118 -14.50 -5.55 -9.50
N LEU A 119 -13.98 -4.58 -10.26
CA LEU A 119 -13.88 -4.62 -11.71
C LEU A 119 -12.40 -4.73 -12.10
N ILE A 120 -11.99 -5.91 -12.56
CA ILE A 120 -10.60 -6.17 -12.96
C ILE A 120 -10.43 -5.82 -14.44
N VAL A 121 -9.36 -5.09 -14.76
CA VAL A 121 -8.97 -4.69 -16.11
C VAL A 121 -7.49 -5.08 -16.36
N PRO A 122 -7.08 -5.45 -17.59
CA PRO A 122 -5.67 -5.68 -17.89
C PRO A 122 -4.81 -4.45 -17.59
N TYR A 123 -3.64 -4.65 -16.96
CA TYR A 123 -2.68 -3.58 -16.72
C TYR A 123 -2.08 -3.10 -18.05
N ASN A 124 -1.79 -1.80 -18.18
CA ASN A 124 -1.31 -1.16 -19.42
C ASN A 124 -2.26 -1.27 -20.64
N ASP A 125 -3.57 -1.49 -20.44
CA ASP A 125 -4.57 -1.51 -21.52
C ASP A 125 -5.57 -0.34 -21.38
N VAL A 126 -5.23 0.80 -21.97
CA VAL A 126 -6.08 2.01 -21.97
C VAL A 126 -7.46 1.75 -22.62
N PRO A 127 -7.58 1.12 -23.80
CA PRO A 127 -8.89 0.77 -24.38
C PRO A 127 -9.78 -0.05 -23.44
N ALA A 128 -9.22 -1.00 -22.69
CA ALA A 128 -9.99 -1.78 -21.72
C ALA A 128 -10.49 -0.92 -20.55
N VAL A 129 -9.69 0.03 -20.07
CA VAL A 129 -10.11 1.02 -19.07
C VAL A 129 -11.23 1.92 -19.61
N GLU A 130 -11.10 2.44 -20.83
CA GLU A 130 -12.13 3.25 -21.47
C GLU A 130 -13.45 2.50 -21.61
N ALA A 131 -13.39 1.23 -22.04
CA ALA A 131 -14.56 0.36 -22.13
C ALA A 131 -15.22 0.11 -20.76
N ALA A 132 -14.41 -0.09 -19.70
CA ALA A 132 -14.89 -0.26 -18.33
C ALA A 132 -15.62 0.99 -17.83
N PHE A 133 -15.08 2.20 -18.07
CA PHE A 133 -15.73 3.46 -17.72
C PHE A 133 -16.99 3.74 -18.56
N ALA A 134 -16.99 3.40 -19.85
CA ALA A 134 -18.19 3.52 -20.68
C ALA A 134 -19.33 2.61 -20.19
N ALA A 135 -19.01 1.39 -19.74
CA ALA A 135 -19.99 0.43 -19.27
C ALA A 135 -20.48 0.68 -17.84
N ARG A 136 -19.57 1.06 -16.92
CA ARG A 136 -19.84 1.10 -15.47
C ARG A 136 -19.36 2.38 -14.77
N GLY A 137 -18.92 3.41 -15.48
CA GLY A 137 -18.29 4.60 -14.89
C GLY A 137 -19.13 5.31 -13.80
N ALA A 138 -20.46 5.28 -13.92
CA ALA A 138 -21.35 5.83 -12.90
C ALA A 138 -21.32 5.08 -11.55
N SER A 139 -20.91 3.80 -11.54
CA SER A 139 -20.79 2.97 -10.34
C SER A 139 -19.36 2.87 -9.82
N ILE A 140 -18.35 3.38 -10.53
CA ILE A 140 -16.94 3.34 -10.10
C ILE A 140 -16.69 4.42 -9.04
N ALA A 141 -16.34 3.97 -7.83
CA ALA A 141 -15.94 4.81 -6.70
C ALA A 141 -14.48 5.25 -6.80
N CYS A 142 -13.59 4.31 -7.13
CA CYS A 142 -12.17 4.56 -7.27
C CYS A 142 -11.51 3.58 -8.24
N VAL A 143 -10.33 3.97 -8.69
CA VAL A 143 -9.35 3.14 -9.38
C VAL A 143 -8.18 2.95 -8.42
N VAL A 144 -7.77 1.71 -8.17
CA VAL A 144 -6.59 1.38 -7.37
C VAL A 144 -5.53 0.84 -8.31
N VAL A 145 -4.37 1.49 -8.35
CA VAL A 145 -3.31 1.20 -9.31
C VAL A 145 -1.93 1.39 -8.68
N GLU A 146 -1.01 0.51 -9.04
CA GLU A 146 0.41 0.66 -8.76
C GLU A 146 1.09 1.38 -9.94
N PRO A 147 1.93 2.41 -9.72
CA PRO A 147 2.72 3.03 -10.80
C PRO A 147 3.77 2.09 -11.42
N VAL A 148 4.20 1.10 -10.64
CA VAL A 148 5.00 -0.04 -11.08
C VAL A 148 4.43 -1.24 -10.32
N GLN A 149 3.89 -2.24 -11.00
CA GLN A 149 3.42 -3.45 -10.33
C GLN A 149 4.60 -4.14 -9.65
N GLY A 150 4.57 -4.19 -8.31
CA GLY A 150 5.66 -4.75 -7.52
C GLY A 150 5.63 -6.28 -7.61
N SER A 151 4.69 -6.90 -6.91
CA SER A 151 4.53 -8.35 -6.86
C SER A 151 4.17 -8.96 -8.22
N GLY A 152 3.54 -8.19 -9.12
CA GLY A 152 3.25 -8.60 -10.50
C GLY A 152 4.48 -8.73 -11.41
N GLY A 153 5.67 -8.34 -10.95
CA GLY A 153 6.93 -8.59 -11.67
C GLY A 153 7.78 -7.36 -11.98
N CYS A 154 7.69 -6.30 -11.17
CA CYS A 154 8.36 -5.01 -11.41
C CYS A 154 8.01 -4.41 -12.79
N ILE A 155 6.73 -4.41 -13.14
CA ILE A 155 6.22 -3.97 -14.45
C ILE A 155 5.84 -2.49 -14.37
N PRO A 156 6.54 -1.57 -15.08
CA PRO A 156 6.17 -0.15 -15.07
C PRO A 156 4.84 0.11 -15.78
N ALA A 157 4.10 1.12 -15.31
CA ALA A 157 2.98 1.66 -16.05
C ALA A 157 3.46 2.29 -17.37
N GLU A 158 2.75 2.00 -18.45
CA GLU A 158 2.98 2.60 -19.77
C GLU A 158 2.03 3.80 -20.00
N PRO A 159 2.46 4.82 -20.79
CA PRO A 159 1.63 5.99 -21.10
C PRO A 159 0.39 5.69 -21.94
#